data_AF-A0A1W9W723-F1
#
_entry.id   AF-A0A1W9W723-F1
#
_cell.length_a   1.000
_cell.length_b   1.000
_cell.length_c   1.000
_cell.angle_alpha   90.00
_cell.angle_beta   90.00
_cell.angle_gamma   90.00
#
_symmetry.space_group_name_H-M   'P 1'
#
loop_
_entity.id
_entity.type
_entity.pdbx_description
1 polymer ?
#
loop_
_entity_poly.entity_id
_entity_poly.type
_entity_poly.pdbx_seq_one_letter_code
_entity_poly.pdbx_strand_id
1 'polypeptide(L)'
;MDTYGNLQSCIHLLNDFCADTETFSFRKLALLRLRGLPLRVNAELRELTMVASTEEDYQTVQWHLNPSKRLYQLLGMHFKKVHIVFGIPNDPIENDMHLETLSLTESACSTDLRSANSVGARLRRGLNVVLQGHIAALWLSDDDDIVHFKKLWKRGRITQLIEQHGIMHSYEAGGKLVKLWKSPSPEGESFAITIK
;
A
#
# COMPACT_ATOMS: atom_id res chain seq x y z
N MET A 1 18.56 -12.68 4.99
CA MET A 1 18.96 -11.90 3.81
C MET A 1 17.78 -11.87 2.87
N ASP A 2 17.01 -10.78 2.88
CA ASP A 2 15.95 -10.44 1.90
C ASP A 2 15.39 -9.01 2.17
N THR A 3 16.19 -8.15 2.81
CA THR A 3 15.76 -6.82 3.28
C THR A 3 15.41 -5.86 2.13
N TYR A 4 16.19 -5.90 1.05
CA TYR A 4 15.97 -5.04 -0.14
C TYR A 4 14.65 -5.30 -0.86
N GLY A 5 14.23 -6.56 -0.98
CA GLY A 5 12.97 -6.92 -1.64
C GLY A 5 11.73 -6.45 -0.87
N ASN A 6 11.85 -6.32 0.46
CA ASN A 6 10.76 -5.93 1.33
C ASN A 6 10.49 -4.41 1.28
N LEU A 7 11.53 -3.56 1.30
CA LEU A 7 11.37 -2.11 1.28
C LEU A 7 10.77 -1.61 -0.05
N GLN A 8 11.31 -2.02 -1.20
CA GLN A 8 10.75 -1.60 -2.50
C GLN A 8 9.30 -2.05 -2.67
N SER A 9 8.98 -3.27 -2.24
CA SER A 9 7.59 -3.76 -2.24
C SER A 9 6.70 -2.89 -1.35
N CYS A 10 7.16 -2.51 -0.16
CA CYS A 10 6.44 -1.59 0.74
C CYS A 10 6.23 -0.20 0.13
N ILE A 11 7.22 0.33 -0.58
CA ILE A 11 7.08 1.61 -1.28
C ILE A 11 6.08 1.50 -2.43
N HIS A 12 6.08 0.41 -3.19
CA HIS A 12 5.07 0.17 -4.22
C HIS A 12 3.65 0.06 -3.63
N LEU A 13 3.51 -0.60 -2.48
CA LEU A 13 2.25 -0.67 -1.73
C LEU A 13 1.75 0.70 -1.31
N LEU A 14 2.64 1.52 -0.74
CA LEU A 14 2.31 2.86 -0.32
C LEU A 14 1.88 3.74 -1.51
N ASN A 15 2.58 3.63 -2.64
CA ASN A 15 2.18 4.28 -3.89
C ASN A 15 0.77 3.86 -4.32
N ASP A 16 0.50 2.56 -4.39
CA ASP A 16 -0.80 2.06 -4.86
C ASP A 16 -1.94 2.46 -3.90
N PHE A 17 -1.66 2.49 -2.59
CA PHE A 17 -2.61 2.92 -1.57
C PHE A 17 -2.90 4.42 -1.66
N CYS A 18 -1.87 5.27 -1.78
CA CYS A 18 -2.04 6.72 -1.91
C CYS A 18 -2.60 7.14 -3.28
N ALA A 19 -2.43 6.33 -4.32
CA ALA A 19 -3.06 6.57 -5.62
C ALA A 19 -4.59 6.39 -5.61
N ASP A 20 -5.14 5.68 -4.61
CA ASP A 20 -6.58 5.50 -4.46
C ASP A 20 -7.21 6.68 -3.71
N THR A 21 -7.34 7.84 -4.36
CA THR A 21 -7.89 9.03 -3.70
C THR A 21 -9.34 8.86 -3.24
N GLU A 22 -10.11 7.96 -3.87
CA GLU A 22 -11.51 7.71 -3.53
C GLU A 22 -11.65 6.86 -2.26
N THR A 23 -10.74 5.91 -2.02
CA THR A 23 -10.83 5.00 -0.85
C THR A 23 -9.74 5.19 0.20
N PHE A 24 -8.82 6.13 -0.04
CA PHE A 24 -7.74 6.50 0.88
C PHE A 24 -8.31 6.85 2.26
N SER A 25 -7.64 6.35 3.29
CA SER A 25 -7.98 6.66 4.67
C SER A 25 -6.73 6.59 5.54
N PHE A 26 -6.48 7.65 6.31
CA PHE A 26 -5.39 7.67 7.28
C PHE A 26 -5.45 6.50 8.26
N ARG A 27 -6.66 6.13 8.71
CA ARG A 27 -6.87 4.98 9.61
C ARG A 27 -6.42 3.67 8.96
N LYS A 28 -6.80 3.43 7.70
CA LYS A 28 -6.39 2.24 6.96
C LYS A 28 -4.87 2.22 6.71
N LEU A 29 -4.26 3.38 6.43
CA LEU A 29 -2.81 3.49 6.26
C LEU A 29 -2.06 3.20 7.55
N ALA A 30 -2.53 3.72 8.70
CA ALA A 30 -1.93 3.46 10.00
C ALA A 30 -1.95 1.97 10.38
N LEU A 31 -2.95 1.23 9.87
CA LEU A 31 -3.08 -0.21 10.06
C LEU A 31 -2.30 -1.03 9.02
N LEU A 32 -1.79 -0.40 7.95
CA LEU A 32 -1.04 -1.06 6.90
C LEU A 32 0.33 -1.46 7.46
N ARG A 33 0.48 -2.73 7.84
CA ARG A 33 1.72 -3.27 8.41
C ARG A 33 2.79 -3.48 7.33
N LEU A 34 3.38 -2.41 6.81
CA LEU A 34 4.49 -2.45 5.86
C LEU A 34 5.77 -2.94 6.57
N ARG A 35 5.98 -4.26 6.58
CA ARG A 35 7.09 -4.90 7.32
C ARG A 35 8.49 -4.36 6.98
N GLY A 36 8.68 -3.83 5.76
CA GLY A 36 9.94 -3.24 5.31
C GLY A 36 10.02 -1.72 5.39
N LEU A 37 8.92 -1.04 5.76
CA LEU A 37 8.88 0.42 5.90
C LEU A 37 7.87 0.77 6.99
N PRO A 38 8.26 0.74 8.28
CA PRO A 38 7.35 1.11 9.35
C PRO A 38 6.85 2.55 9.16
N LEU A 39 5.53 2.71 9.26
CA LEU A 39 4.85 4.00 9.09
C LEU A 39 4.16 4.38 10.39
N ARG A 40 4.19 5.68 10.72
CA ARG A 40 3.31 6.26 11.76
C ARG A 40 2.55 7.45 11.17
N VAL A 41 1.23 7.47 11.35
CA VAL A 41 0.34 8.43 10.70
C VAL A 41 -0.29 9.35 11.74
N ASN A 42 -0.08 10.65 11.60
CA ASN A 42 -0.82 11.67 12.33
C ASN A 42 -1.90 12.26 11.40
N ALA A 43 -3.13 11.76 11.53
CA ALA A 43 -4.24 12.16 10.66
C ALA A 43 -4.67 13.62 10.89
N GLU A 44 -4.61 14.11 12.13
CA GLU A 44 -5.04 15.46 12.50
C GLU A 44 -4.13 16.52 11.86
N LEU A 45 -2.82 16.30 11.94
CA LEU A 45 -1.83 17.21 11.35
C LEU A 45 -1.58 16.94 9.85
N ARG A 46 -2.13 15.85 9.30
CA ARG A 46 -1.82 15.32 7.97
C ARG A 46 -0.30 15.11 7.82
N GLU A 47 0.32 14.45 8.80
CA GLU A 47 1.77 14.17 8.80
C GLU A 47 2.02 12.66 8.78
N LEU A 48 3.04 12.24 8.03
CA LEU A 48 3.47 10.84 7.93
C LEU A 48 4.91 10.71 8.41
N THR A 49 5.18 9.77 9.30
CA THR A 49 6.54 9.40 9.69
C THR A 49 6.92 8.08 9.05
N MET A 50 8.04 8.05 8.35
CA MET A 50 8.67 6.86 7.78
C MET A 50 9.92 6.51 8.59
N VAL A 51 10.00 5.27 9.06
CA VAL A 51 11.14 4.79 9.84
C VAL A 51 12.12 4.08 8.91
N ALA A 52 13.36 4.59 8.83
CA ALA A 52 14.48 3.92 8.19
C ALA A 52 15.30 3.21 9.27
N SER A 53 15.61 1.92 9.07
CA SER A 53 16.38 1.14 10.05
C SER A 53 17.86 1.02 9.68
N THR A 54 18.21 1.40 8.46
CA THR A 54 19.60 1.45 7.96
C THR A 54 19.82 2.70 7.12
N GLU A 55 21.09 3.05 6.90
CA GLU A 55 21.48 4.12 5.97
C GLU A 55 21.00 3.83 4.53
N GLU A 56 21.01 2.56 4.11
CA GLU A 56 20.54 2.13 2.79
C GLU A 56 19.03 2.32 2.63
N ASP A 57 18.25 2.03 3.69
CA ASP A 57 16.81 2.30 3.71
C ASP A 57 16.54 3.79 3.61
N TYR A 58 17.29 4.61 4.35
CA TYR A 58 17.19 6.07 4.31
C TYR A 58 17.43 6.60 2.89
N GLN A 59 18.52 6.19 2.24
CA GLN A 59 18.82 6.60 0.86
C GLN A 59 17.73 6.16 -0.13
N THR A 60 17.19 4.96 0.04
CA THR A 60 16.11 4.45 -0.80
C THR A 60 14.83 5.27 -0.61
N VAL A 61 14.43 5.52 0.64
CA VAL A 61 13.25 6.34 0.96
C VAL A 61 13.42 7.75 0.42
N GLN A 62 14.57 8.38 0.64
CA GLN A 62 14.89 9.72 0.15
C GLN A 62 14.80 9.79 -1.38
N TRP A 63 15.34 8.79 -2.10
CA TRP A 63 15.25 8.73 -3.56
C TRP A 63 13.82 8.71 -4.06
N HIS A 64 12.91 7.99 -3.38
CA HIS A 64 11.50 7.92 -3.72
C HIS A 64 10.70 9.16 -3.31
N LEU A 65 11.18 9.93 -2.33
CA LEU A 65 10.58 11.19 -1.86
C LEU A 65 11.13 12.43 -2.58
N ASN A 66 11.85 12.27 -3.69
CA ASN A 66 12.18 13.39 -4.55
C ASN A 66 10.91 13.95 -5.26
N PRO A 67 10.74 15.27 -5.41
CA PRO A 67 9.54 15.88 -6.03
C PRO A 67 9.17 15.37 -7.43
N SER A 68 10.16 14.91 -8.20
CA SER A 68 9.95 14.31 -9.53
C SER A 68 9.39 12.88 -9.49
N LYS A 69 9.29 12.27 -8.30
CA LYS A 69 8.89 10.88 -8.13
C LYS A 69 7.42 10.77 -7.77
N ARG A 70 6.83 9.68 -8.23
CA ARG A 70 5.43 9.33 -8.00
C ARG A 70 5.04 9.32 -6.52
N LEU A 71 5.88 8.75 -5.66
CA LEU A 71 5.55 8.62 -4.23
C LEU A 71 5.42 9.99 -3.57
N TYR A 72 6.35 10.91 -3.81
CA TYR A 72 6.26 12.29 -3.32
C TYR A 72 4.94 12.95 -3.74
N GLN A 73 4.62 12.87 -5.03
CA GLN A 73 3.41 13.50 -5.58
C GLN A 73 2.13 12.91 -4.96
N LEU A 74 2.07 11.59 -4.83
CA LEU A 74 0.92 10.89 -4.24
C LEU A 74 0.76 11.18 -2.75
N LEU A 75 1.87 11.22 -2.00
CA LEU A 75 1.83 11.61 -0.60
C LEU A 75 1.38 13.06 -0.45
N GLY A 76 1.82 13.95 -1.35
CA GLY A 76 1.42 15.37 -1.34
C GLY A 76 -0.08 15.59 -1.57
N MET A 77 -0.82 14.61 -2.08
CA MET A 77 -2.28 14.67 -2.16
C MET A 77 -2.95 14.53 -0.78
N HIS A 78 -2.30 13.83 0.15
CA HIS A 78 -2.90 13.41 1.42
C HIS A 78 -2.22 14.04 2.63
N PHE A 79 -0.92 14.29 2.56
CA PHE A 79 -0.08 14.75 3.67
C PHE A 79 0.49 16.13 3.40
N LYS A 80 0.67 16.92 4.46
CA LYS A 80 1.38 18.20 4.45
C LYS A 80 2.88 18.02 4.68
N LYS A 81 3.26 17.04 5.50
CA LYS A 81 4.67 16.74 5.80
C LYS A 81 4.94 15.25 5.86
N VAL A 82 6.17 14.90 5.50
CA VAL A 82 6.76 13.59 5.75
C VAL A 82 7.99 13.77 6.62
N HIS A 83 8.05 13.03 7.72
CA HIS A 83 9.22 12.94 8.58
C HIS A 83 9.93 11.62 8.26
N ILE A 84 11.24 11.68 8.09
CA ILE A 84 12.09 10.50 8.01
C ILE A 84 12.88 10.43 9.31
N VAL A 85 12.80 9.29 9.98
CA VAL A 85 13.48 9.06 11.25
C VAL A 85 14.31 7.79 11.17
N PHE A 86 15.43 7.76 11.88
CA PHE A 86 16.19 6.56 12.13
C PHE A 86 15.64 5.88 13.38
N GLY A 87 15.23 4.62 13.27
CA GLY A 87 14.59 3.92 14.38
C GLY A 87 14.53 2.42 14.20
N ILE A 88 14.32 1.75 15.34
CA ILE A 88 14.10 0.30 15.38
C ILE A 88 12.59 0.06 15.19
N PRO A 89 12.19 -0.90 14.33
CA PRO A 89 10.77 -1.20 14.14
C PRO A 89 10.08 -1.55 15.47
N ASN A 90 8.97 -0.87 15.76
CA ASN A 90 8.15 -1.00 16.97
C ASN A 90 8.71 -0.37 18.26
N ASP A 91 9.85 0.33 18.22
CA ASP A 91 10.28 1.13 19.36
C ASP A 91 9.41 2.39 19.54
N PRO A 92 9.33 2.93 20.77
CA PRO A 92 8.67 4.21 21.05
C PRO A 92 9.27 5.35 20.21
N ILE A 93 8.43 6.29 19.77
CA ILE A 93 8.82 7.45 18.94
C ILE A 93 9.93 8.28 19.60
N GLU A 94 9.93 8.33 20.93
CA GLU A 94 10.90 9.08 21.75
C GLU A 94 12.34 8.61 21.56
N ASN A 95 12.54 7.37 21.09
CA ASN A 95 13.85 6.79 20.83
C ASN A 95 14.33 7.00 19.39
N ASP A 96 13.48 7.52 18.52
CA ASP A 96 13.83 7.70 17.12
C ASP A 96 14.66 8.97 16.93
N MET A 97 15.72 8.86 16.13
CA MET A 97 16.54 10.00 15.76
C MET A 97 15.94 10.65 14.52
N HIS A 98 15.53 11.92 14.64
CA HIS A 98 15.03 12.67 13.50
C HIS A 98 16.13 12.89 12.46
N LEU A 99 15.87 12.51 11.21
CA LEU A 99 16.79 12.73 10.10
C LEU A 99 16.38 13.94 9.27
N GLU A 100 15.12 13.94 8.80
CA GLU A 100 14.66 14.93 7.84
C GLU A 100 13.15 15.19 7.96
N THR A 101 12.73 16.43 7.71
CA THR A 101 11.33 16.79 7.52
C THR A 101 11.15 17.40 6.13
N LEU A 102 10.31 16.76 5.32
CA LEU A 102 9.93 17.21 4.00
C LEU A 102 8.56 17.88 4.07
N SER A 103 8.49 19.14 3.62
CA SER A 103 7.21 19.77 3.33
C SER A 103 6.73 19.32 1.96
N LEU A 104 5.53 18.76 1.91
CA LEU A 104 4.92 18.32 0.66
C LEU A 104 4.09 19.46 0.09
N THR A 105 4.36 19.80 -1.17
CA THR A 105 3.49 20.71 -1.92
C THR A 105 2.33 19.91 -2.52
N GLU A 106 1.10 20.39 -2.37
CA GLU A 106 -0.07 19.91 -3.10
C GLU A 106 0.09 20.26 -4.60
N SER A 107 0.97 19.53 -5.30
CA SER A 107 1.25 19.72 -6.72
C SER A 107 0.94 18.42 -7.47
N ALA A 108 -0.34 18.04 -7.52
CA ALA A 108 -0.76 16.91 -8.34
C ALA A 108 -1.23 17.41 -9.71
N CYS A 109 -0.36 17.35 -10.72
CA CYS A 109 -0.84 17.15 -12.09
C CYS A 109 -1.39 15.72 -12.15
N SER A 110 -2.67 15.55 -11.79
CA SER A 110 -3.31 14.24 -11.55
C SER A 110 -3.45 13.36 -12.80
N THR A 111 -3.15 13.90 -13.98
CA THR A 111 -3.41 13.27 -15.28
C THR A 111 -2.45 12.13 -15.64
N ASP A 112 -1.24 12.08 -15.08
CA ASP A 112 -0.23 11.06 -15.44
C ASP A 112 -0.11 9.90 -14.43
N LEU A 113 -0.88 9.97 -13.34
CA LEU A 113 -0.94 8.93 -12.35
C LEU A 113 -1.93 7.85 -12.80
N ARG A 114 -1.52 6.99 -13.77
CA ARG A 114 -2.27 5.82 -14.30
C ARG A 114 -3.54 5.45 -13.52
N SER A 115 -4.71 5.48 -14.18
CA SER A 115 -6.04 5.20 -13.62
C SER A 115 -6.02 4.14 -12.50
N ALA A 116 -6.14 4.64 -11.27
CA ALA A 116 -6.21 3.84 -10.05
C ALA A 116 -7.41 2.88 -10.06
N ASN A 117 -8.42 3.16 -10.88
CA ASN A 117 -9.68 2.44 -10.93
C ASN A 117 -9.68 1.29 -11.97
N SER A 118 -8.60 1.11 -12.76
CA SER A 118 -8.51 -0.06 -13.64
C SER A 118 -8.57 -1.36 -12.84
N VAL A 119 -9.26 -2.39 -13.36
CA VAL A 119 -9.38 -3.72 -12.71
C VAL A 119 -8.01 -4.29 -12.33
N GLY A 120 -7.00 -4.11 -13.18
CA GLY A 120 -5.64 -4.59 -12.92
C GLY A 120 -4.95 -3.85 -11.77
N ALA A 121 -5.19 -2.54 -11.62
CA ALA A 121 -4.67 -1.78 -10.48
C ALA A 121 -5.37 -2.19 -9.18
N ARG A 122 -6.70 -2.28 -9.23
CA ARG A 122 -7.53 -2.79 -8.13
C ARG A 122 -7.08 -4.18 -7.67
N LEU A 123 -6.88 -5.11 -8.60
CA LEU A 123 -6.39 -6.46 -8.29
C LEU A 123 -5.00 -6.46 -7.66
N ARG A 124 -4.05 -5.68 -8.21
CA ARG A 124 -2.71 -5.55 -7.61
C ARG A 124 -2.80 -5.08 -6.17
N ARG A 125 -3.58 -4.03 -5.90
CA ARG A 125 -3.88 -3.54 -4.52
C ARG A 125 -4.44 -4.64 -3.64
N GLY A 126 -5.40 -5.42 -4.15
CA GLY A 126 -6.02 -6.51 -3.39
C GLY A 126 -5.01 -7.59 -2.98
N LEU A 127 -4.22 -8.09 -3.93
CA LEU A 127 -3.18 -9.10 -3.66
C LEU A 127 -2.16 -8.59 -2.64
N ASN A 128 -1.79 -7.33 -2.79
CA ASN A 128 -0.88 -6.62 -1.93
C ASN A 128 -1.38 -6.50 -0.47
N VAL A 129 -2.65 -6.13 -0.27
CA VAL A 129 -3.32 -6.14 1.04
C VAL A 129 -3.27 -7.55 1.66
N VAL A 130 -3.51 -8.58 0.86
CA VAL A 130 -3.49 -9.98 1.31
C VAL A 130 -2.10 -10.44 1.72
N LEU A 131 -1.06 -10.05 0.99
CA LEU A 131 0.32 -10.41 1.32
C LEU A 131 0.77 -9.86 2.67
N GLN A 132 0.16 -8.77 3.15
CA GLN A 132 0.39 -8.19 4.48
C GLN A 132 -0.43 -8.85 5.60
N GLY A 133 -1.29 -9.83 5.27
CA GLY A 133 -2.09 -10.57 6.24
C GLY A 133 -3.51 -10.02 6.46
N HIS A 134 -3.99 -9.16 5.57
CA HIS A 134 -5.35 -8.60 5.64
C HIS A 134 -6.29 -9.24 4.61
N ILE A 135 -7.57 -8.90 4.68
CA ILE A 135 -8.58 -9.36 3.72
C ILE A 135 -8.80 -8.24 2.71
N ALA A 136 -8.69 -8.51 1.43
CA ALA A 136 -9.06 -7.57 0.37
C ALA A 136 -10.46 -7.90 -0.15
N ALA A 137 -11.32 -6.90 -0.29
CA ALA A 137 -12.66 -7.01 -0.86
C ALA A 137 -12.74 -6.13 -2.12
N LEU A 138 -12.59 -6.75 -3.29
CA LEU A 138 -12.56 -6.08 -4.58
C LEU A 138 -13.98 -5.94 -5.15
N TRP A 139 -14.45 -4.72 -5.36
CA TRP A 139 -15.70 -4.46 -6.07
C TRP A 139 -15.45 -4.35 -7.57
N LEU A 140 -16.28 -5.01 -8.37
CA LEU A 140 -16.30 -4.93 -9.83
C LEU A 140 -17.57 -4.17 -10.20
N SER A 141 -17.41 -3.02 -10.87
CA SER A 141 -18.45 -2.01 -10.99
C SER A 141 -19.55 -2.42 -11.96
N ASP A 142 -19.17 -3.12 -13.02
CA ASP A 142 -20.04 -3.56 -14.11
C ASP A 142 -19.61 -4.94 -14.65
N ASP A 143 -20.33 -5.42 -15.67
CA ASP A 143 -20.08 -6.74 -16.25
C ASP A 143 -18.77 -6.78 -17.07
N ASP A 144 -18.34 -5.64 -17.61
CA ASP A 144 -17.07 -5.52 -18.33
C ASP A 144 -15.88 -5.69 -17.37
N ASP A 145 -15.96 -5.12 -16.17
CA ASP A 145 -15.02 -5.34 -15.09
C ASP A 145 -14.92 -6.82 -14.72
N ILE A 146 -16.05 -7.53 -14.64
CA ILE A 146 -16.09 -8.98 -14.37
C ILE A 146 -15.36 -9.76 -15.46
N VAL A 147 -15.63 -9.45 -16.73
CA VAL A 147 -14.96 -10.09 -17.86
C VAL A 147 -13.46 -9.81 -17.85
N HIS A 148 -13.07 -8.56 -17.60
CA HIS A 148 -11.67 -8.17 -17.54
C HIS A 148 -10.94 -8.82 -16.37
N PHE A 149 -11.57 -8.88 -15.19
CA PHE A 149 -11.04 -9.56 -14.02
C PHE A 149 -10.80 -11.03 -14.31
N LYS A 150 -11.77 -11.75 -14.88
CA LYS A 150 -11.62 -13.16 -15.26
C LYS A 150 -10.45 -13.39 -16.22
N LYS A 151 -10.22 -12.49 -17.17
CA LYS A 151 -9.05 -12.55 -18.08
C LYS A 151 -7.73 -12.34 -17.34
N LEU A 152 -7.67 -11.38 -16.42
CA LEU A 152 -6.49 -11.14 -15.59
C LEU A 152 -6.20 -12.32 -14.66
N TRP A 153 -7.21 -12.84 -13.99
CA TRP A 153 -7.11 -13.94 -13.02
C TRP A 153 -6.51 -15.22 -13.62
N LYS A 154 -6.75 -15.45 -14.92
CA LYS A 154 -6.19 -16.58 -15.68
C LYS A 154 -4.75 -16.39 -16.14
N ARG A 155 -4.13 -15.22 -15.92
CA ARG A 155 -2.73 -15.00 -16.30
C ARG A 155 -1.83 -15.81 -15.39
N GLY A 156 -0.93 -16.61 -15.96
CA GLY A 156 -0.06 -17.52 -15.21
C GLY A 156 0.72 -16.86 -14.06
N ARG A 157 1.17 -15.60 -14.22
CA ARG A 157 1.84 -14.86 -13.14
C ARG A 157 0.95 -14.62 -11.91
N ILE A 158 -0.35 -14.36 -12.11
CA ILE A 158 -1.30 -14.15 -11.01
C ILE A 158 -1.62 -15.49 -10.35
N THR A 159 -1.86 -16.53 -11.14
CA THR A 159 -2.13 -17.88 -10.63
C THR A 159 -0.96 -18.42 -9.80
N GLN A 160 0.27 -18.29 -10.31
CA GLN A 160 1.50 -18.65 -9.59
C GLN A 160 1.63 -17.89 -8.26
N LEU A 161 1.35 -16.59 -8.25
CA LEU A 161 1.44 -15.77 -7.03
C LEU A 161 0.41 -16.21 -5.98
N ILE A 162 -0.82 -16.52 -6.40
CA ILE A 162 -1.89 -17.02 -5.54
C ILE A 162 -1.49 -18.36 -4.91
N GLU A 163 -0.98 -19.28 -5.73
CA GLU A 163 -0.54 -20.61 -5.28
C GLU A 163 0.65 -20.52 -4.34
N GLN A 164 1.70 -19.77 -4.72
CA GLN A 164 2.92 -19.60 -3.95
C GLN A 164 2.66 -19.05 -2.55
N HIS A 165 1.67 -18.16 -2.41
CA HIS A 165 1.35 -17.52 -1.14
C HIS A 165 0.10 -18.08 -0.44
N GLY A 166 -0.52 -19.15 -0.97
CA GLY A 166 -1.72 -19.76 -0.39
C GLY A 166 -2.87 -18.78 -0.25
N ILE A 167 -3.08 -17.91 -1.25
CA ILE A 167 -4.16 -16.92 -1.23
C ILE A 167 -5.49 -17.60 -1.54
N MET A 168 -6.41 -17.54 -0.60
CA MET A 168 -7.79 -17.96 -0.76
C MET A 168 -8.62 -16.84 -1.39
N HIS A 169 -9.69 -17.23 -2.08
CA HIS A 169 -10.60 -16.28 -2.70
C HIS A 169 -12.05 -16.79 -2.71
N SER A 170 -13.01 -15.87 -2.69
CA SER A 170 -14.43 -16.13 -2.90
C SER A 170 -15.07 -15.06 -3.78
N TYR A 171 -16.13 -15.45 -4.47
CA TYR A 171 -16.96 -14.55 -5.25
C TYR A 171 -18.32 -14.41 -4.57
N GLU A 172 -18.77 -13.18 -4.35
CA GLU A 172 -20.08 -12.86 -3.77
C GLU A 172 -20.80 -11.82 -4.63
N ALA A 173 -22.04 -11.47 -4.25
CA ALA A 173 -22.85 -10.45 -4.93
C ALA A 173 -22.96 -10.67 -6.46
N GLY A 174 -23.24 -11.91 -6.89
CA GLY A 174 -23.33 -12.25 -8.32
C GLY A 174 -22.00 -12.20 -9.08
N GLY A 175 -20.87 -12.25 -8.36
CA GLY A 175 -19.53 -12.13 -8.94
C GLY A 175 -18.98 -10.70 -8.97
N LYS A 176 -19.72 -9.72 -8.44
CA LYS A 176 -19.28 -8.32 -8.31
C LYS A 176 -18.37 -8.07 -7.13
N LEU A 177 -18.34 -8.97 -6.15
CA LEU A 177 -17.39 -8.94 -5.05
C LEU A 177 -16.39 -10.07 -5.21
N VAL A 178 -15.10 -9.75 -5.18
CA VAL A 178 -14.04 -10.74 -5.04
C VAL A 178 -13.33 -10.52 -3.71
N LYS A 179 -13.49 -11.44 -2.77
CA LYS A 179 -12.73 -11.42 -1.51
C LYS A 179 -11.47 -12.24 -1.67
N LEU A 180 -10.34 -11.71 -1.22
CA LEU A 180 -9.03 -12.35 -1.21
C LEU A 180 -8.48 -12.33 0.21
N TRP A 181 -7.89 -13.43 0.69
CA TRP A 181 -7.27 -13.49 2.01
C TRP A 181 -6.25 -14.64 2.09
N LYS A 182 -5.46 -14.68 3.17
CA LYS A 182 -4.63 -15.84 3.54
C LYS A 182 -5.14 -16.39 4.87
N SER A 183 -4.86 -17.66 5.17
CA SER A 183 -5.12 -18.19 6.50
C SER A 183 -4.41 -17.32 7.53
N PRO A 184 -5.07 -16.95 8.65
CA PRO A 184 -4.52 -16.01 9.61
C PRO A 184 -3.18 -16.52 10.13
N SER A 185 -2.17 -15.65 10.10
CA SER A 185 -0.97 -15.80 10.92
C SER A 185 -1.41 -15.72 12.39
N PRO A 186 -0.86 -16.51 13.31
CA PRO A 186 -1.25 -16.53 14.73
C PRO A 186 -1.05 -15.19 15.48
N GLU A 187 -0.55 -14.15 14.82
CA GLU A 187 -0.22 -12.85 15.40
C GLU A 187 -1.02 -11.71 14.75
N GLY A 188 -2.17 -11.38 15.33
CA GLY A 188 -2.88 -10.10 15.12
C GLY A 188 -4.28 -10.18 14.50
N GLU A 189 -5.04 -9.10 14.69
CA GLU A 189 -6.37 -8.92 14.09
C GLU A 189 -6.25 -8.66 12.57
N SER A 190 -7.07 -9.37 11.79
CA SER A 190 -7.22 -9.14 10.35
C SER A 190 -8.45 -8.26 10.10
N PHE A 191 -8.35 -7.36 9.11
CA PHE A 191 -9.45 -6.46 8.73
C PHE A 191 -9.70 -6.53 7.24
N ALA A 192 -10.94 -6.26 6.84
CA ALA A 192 -11.34 -6.20 5.44
C ALA A 192 -11.15 -4.79 4.86
N ILE A 193 -10.36 -4.68 3.79
CA ILE A 193 -10.19 -3.45 3.01
C ILE A 193 -11.00 -3.58 1.73
N THR A 194 -12.06 -2.78 1.60
CA THR A 194 -12.80 -2.65 0.35
C THR A 194 -12.04 -1.77 -0.63
N ILE A 195 -11.85 -2.30 -1.85
CA ILE A 195 -11.25 -1.63 -2.99
C ILE A 195 -12.35 -1.50 -4.03
N LYS A 196 -12.76 -0.27 -4.32
CA LYS A 196 -13.75 0.05 -5.34
C LYS A 196 -13.07 0.41 -6.64
#